data_AF-A0A952TFM2-F1
#
_entry.id   AF-A0A952TFM2-F1
#
_cell.length_a   1.000
_cell.length_b   1.000
_cell.length_c   1.000
_cell.angle_alpha   90.00
_cell.angle_beta   90.00
_cell.angle_gamma   90.00
#
_symmetry.space_group_name_H-M   'P 1'
#
loop_
_entity.id
_entity.type
_entity.pdbx_description
1 polymer ?
#
loop_
_entity_poly.entity_id
_entity_poly.type
_entity_poly.pdbx_seq_one_letter_code
_entity_poly.pdbx_strand_id
1 'polypeptide(L)'
;MPLGGVIFLAVFIALFGALLIVLARAAGGGLKTGTGVKFDPYECGIPGQEKRDTKISVKFYLTAILFILFDIEIIFMYPWAITFRDFIFSGQGLVVGIAMLVFLLIFIFGLFWEIKSKALEWD
;
A
#
# COMPACT_ATOMS: atom_id res chain seq x y z
N MET A 1 -2.02 -5.38 26.49
CA MET A 1 -1.05 -4.51 25.79
C MET A 1 -0.91 -3.22 26.59
N PRO A 2 0.29 -2.73 26.91
CA PRO A 2 0.42 -1.44 27.59
C PRO A 2 0.09 -0.35 26.56
N LEU A 3 -1.19 0.04 26.50
CA LEU A 3 -1.70 1.08 25.59
C LEU A 3 -0.85 2.36 25.68
N GLY A 4 -0.34 2.69 26.86
CA GLY A 4 0.57 3.81 27.08
C GLY A 4 1.88 3.71 26.31
N GLY A 5 2.45 2.51 26.12
CA GLY A 5 3.68 2.33 25.34
C GLY A 5 3.47 2.57 23.85
N VAL A 6 2.33 2.11 23.31
CA VAL A 6 1.96 2.33 21.90
C VAL A 6 1.68 3.81 21.65
N ILE A 7 0.93 4.48 22.54
CA ILE A 7 0.66 5.91 22.42
C ILE A 7 1.95 6.71 22.52
N PHE A 8 2.82 6.39 23.48
CA PHE A 8 4.12 7.05 23.63
C PHE A 8 4.97 6.91 22.37
N LEU A 9 5.08 5.71 21.80
CA LEU A 9 5.84 5.47 20.57
C LEU A 9 5.27 6.26 19.39
N ALA A 10 3.95 6.26 19.20
CA ALA A 10 3.29 6.98 18.12
C ALA A 10 3.53 8.50 18.23
N VAL A 11 3.38 9.06 19.43
CA VAL A 11 3.63 10.47 19.71
C VAL A 11 5.10 10.81 19.48
N PHE A 12 6.03 9.96 19.93
CA PHE A 12 7.45 10.15 19.72
C PHE A 12 7.80 10.19 18.23
N ILE A 13 7.32 9.23 17.43
CA ILE A 13 7.57 9.18 15.98
C ILE A 13 7.04 10.43 15.28
N ALA A 14 5.81 10.85 15.62
CA ALA A 14 5.20 12.04 15.02
C ALA A 14 5.98 13.32 15.37
N LEU A 15 6.34 13.51 16.65
CA LEU A 15 7.09 14.67 17.11
C LEU A 15 8.51 14.69 16.54
N PHE A 16 9.18 13.54 16.50
CA PHE A 16 10.52 13.41 15.95
C PHE A 16 10.52 13.69 14.44
N GLY A 17 9.56 13.13 13.70
CA GLY A 17 9.39 13.41 12.28
C GLY A 17 9.13 14.90 12.00
N ALA A 18 8.24 15.53 12.76
CA ALA A 18 7.98 16.96 12.65
C ALA A 18 9.22 17.81 12.97
N LEU A 19 9.96 17.45 14.03
CA LEU A 19 11.20 18.11 14.40
C LEU A 19 12.24 18.03 13.28
N LEU A 20 12.42 16.85 12.66
CA LEU A 20 13.34 16.69 11.54
C LEU A 20 12.96 17.56 10.34
N ILE A 21 11.66 17.67 10.01
CA ILE A 21 11.19 18.55 8.93
C ILE A 21 11.50 20.02 9.24
N VAL A 22 11.26 20.46 10.48
CA VAL A 22 11.54 21.84 10.92
C VAL A 22 13.04 22.14 10.90
N LEU A 23 13.87 21.23 11.43
CA LEU A 23 15.32 21.36 11.42
C LEU A 23 15.88 21.37 9.99
N ALA A 24 15.39 20.49 9.11
CA ALA A 24 15.78 20.47 7.71
C ALA A 24 15.45 21.80 7.01
N ARG A 25 14.27 22.38 7.27
CA ARG A 25 13.88 23.69 6.74
C ARG A 25 14.70 24.85 7.30
N ALA A 26 15.07 24.78 8.58
CA ALA A 26 15.88 25.80 9.25
C ALA A 26 17.35 25.76 8.79
N ALA A 27 17.95 24.56 8.74
CA ALA A 27 19.33 24.36 8.32
C ALA A 27 19.53 24.54 6.80
N GLY A 28 18.53 24.16 5.99
CA GLY A 28 18.57 24.25 4.53
C GLY A 28 18.41 25.65 3.95
N GLY A 29 18.44 26.71 4.77
CA GLY A 29 18.33 28.09 4.30
C GLY A 29 17.00 28.35 3.60
N GLY A 30 15.89 28.25 4.34
CA GLY A 30 14.53 28.22 3.78
C GLY A 30 14.29 29.22 2.64
N LEU A 31 13.96 28.73 1.45
CA LEU A 31 13.41 29.43 0.27
C LEU A 31 13.98 30.82 -0.09
N LYS A 32 15.16 31.23 0.41
CA LYS A 32 15.51 32.67 0.45
C LYS A 32 15.98 33.28 -0.87
N THR A 33 16.04 32.53 -1.95
CA THR A 33 16.33 33.04 -3.31
C THR A 33 15.89 32.02 -4.35
N GLY A 34 14.59 31.70 -4.39
CA GLY A 34 14.02 31.03 -5.55
C GLY A 34 13.67 32.08 -6.60
N THR A 35 14.52 32.26 -7.61
CA THR A 35 14.07 32.85 -8.89
C THR A 35 12.86 32.06 -9.39
N GLY A 36 11.91 32.68 -10.11
CA GLY A 36 10.69 31.99 -10.61
C GLY A 36 11.00 30.64 -11.28
N VAL A 37 12.10 30.60 -12.02
CA VAL A 37 12.67 29.40 -12.68
C VAL A 37 12.91 28.22 -11.74
N LYS A 38 13.22 28.44 -10.45
CA LYS A 38 13.42 27.36 -9.46
C LYS A 38 12.14 26.60 -9.15
N PHE A 39 10.98 27.25 -9.33
CA PHE A 39 9.66 26.68 -9.07
C PHE A 39 8.99 26.17 -10.34
N ASP A 40 9.57 26.41 -11.51
CA ASP A 40 9.03 25.94 -12.78
C ASP A 40 9.29 24.43 -12.95
N PRO A 41 8.32 23.67 -13.48
CA PRO A 41 8.51 22.27 -13.85
C PRO A 41 9.66 22.11 -14.86
N TYR A 42 10.39 21.01 -14.73
CA TYR A 42 11.50 20.72 -15.65
C TYR A 42 10.98 20.30 -17.03
N GLU A 43 11.14 21.18 -18.02
CA GLU A 43 10.96 20.86 -19.45
C GLU A 43 12.06 21.49 -20.32
N CYS A 44 13.32 21.46 -19.85
CA CYS A 44 14.47 22.04 -20.56
C CYS A 44 14.28 23.52 -20.98
N GLY A 45 13.53 24.31 -20.20
CA GLY A 45 13.26 25.73 -20.49
C GLY A 45 12.06 25.98 -21.41
N ILE A 46 11.30 24.94 -21.77
CA ILE A 46 10.01 25.06 -22.45
C ILE A 46 8.93 25.27 -21.37
N PRO A 47 7.96 26.19 -21.56
CA PRO A 47 6.87 26.35 -20.62
C PRO A 47 6.06 25.05 -20.57
N GLY A 48 5.92 24.51 -19.35
CA GLY A 48 5.21 23.26 -19.07
C GLY A 48 3.88 23.19 -19.80
N GLN A 49 3.77 22.30 -20.79
CA GLN A 49 2.49 22.07 -21.42
C GLN A 49 1.66 21.17 -20.50
N GLU A 50 0.70 21.76 -19.78
CA GLU A 50 -0.32 20.97 -19.09
C GLU A 50 -1.18 20.22 -20.13
N LYS A 51 -0.73 19.03 -20.52
CA LYS A 51 -1.55 18.09 -21.27
C LYS A 51 -2.63 17.54 -20.34
N ARG A 52 -3.76 18.24 -20.33
CA ARG A 52 -5.00 17.88 -19.61
C ARG A 52 -5.48 16.44 -19.92
N ASP A 53 -5.10 15.88 -21.08
CA ASP A 53 -5.51 14.55 -21.56
C ASP A 53 -4.33 13.58 -21.76
N THR A 54 -3.38 13.53 -20.83
CA THR A 54 -2.36 12.47 -20.87
C THR A 54 -3.01 11.13 -20.53
N LYS A 55 -3.24 10.28 -21.54
CA LYS A 55 -3.77 8.92 -21.34
C LYS A 55 -2.70 8.03 -20.73
N ILE A 56 -2.85 7.75 -19.44
CA ILE A 56 -2.07 6.73 -18.73
C ILE A 56 -2.55 5.35 -19.20
N SER A 57 -1.65 4.37 -19.27
CA SER A 57 -2.02 3.02 -19.69
C SER A 57 -2.99 2.36 -18.69
N VAL A 58 -3.98 1.62 -19.21
CA VAL A 58 -4.97 0.88 -18.40
C VAL A 58 -4.30 -0.18 -17.50
N LYS A 59 -3.08 -0.59 -17.84
CA LYS A 59 -2.28 -1.57 -17.09
C LYS A 59 -2.11 -1.17 -15.61
N PHE A 60 -1.89 0.12 -15.32
CA PHE A 60 -1.80 0.62 -13.94
C PHE A 60 -3.10 0.43 -13.15
N TYR A 61 -4.25 0.61 -13.81
CA TYR A 61 -5.57 0.41 -13.19
C TYR A 61 -5.82 -1.08 -12.88
N LEU A 62 -5.48 -1.97 -13.81
CA LEU A 62 -5.59 -3.42 -13.61
C LEU A 62 -4.72 -3.88 -12.43
N THR A 63 -3.46 -3.45 -12.36
CA THR A 63 -2.58 -3.76 -11.23
C THR A 63 -3.12 -3.23 -9.90
N ALA A 64 -3.70 -2.02 -9.88
CA ALA A 64 -4.27 -1.44 -8.67
C ALA A 64 -5.49 -2.21 -8.15
N ILE A 65 -6.43 -2.58 -9.04
CA ILE A 65 -7.59 -3.38 -8.66
C ILE A 65 -7.18 -4.76 -8.16
N LEU A 66 -6.22 -5.37 -8.83
CA LEU A 66 -5.69 -6.65 -8.42
C LEU A 66 -5.07 -6.59 -7.02
N PHE A 67 -4.26 -5.55 -6.75
CA PHE A 67 -3.68 -5.33 -5.44
C PHE A 67 -4.75 -5.18 -4.35
N ILE A 68 -5.80 -4.40 -4.62
CA ILE A 68 -6.93 -4.23 -3.68
C ILE A 68 -7.61 -5.57 -3.40
N LEU A 69 -7.84 -6.38 -4.43
CA LEU A 69 -8.44 -7.70 -4.28
C LEU A 69 -7.54 -8.59 -3.41
N PHE A 70 -6.23 -8.65 -3.69
CA PHE A 70 -5.27 -9.42 -2.90
C PHE A 70 -5.19 -8.97 -1.43
N ASP A 71 -5.24 -7.66 -1.17
CA ASP A 71 -5.18 -7.13 0.19
C ASP A 71 -6.43 -7.48 1.01
N ILE A 72 -7.62 -7.39 0.39
CA ILE A 72 -8.89 -7.78 1.02
C ILE A 72 -8.89 -9.26 1.43
N GLU A 73 -8.34 -10.14 0.60
CA GLU A 73 -8.25 -11.56 0.89
C GLU A 73 -7.35 -11.83 2.13
N ILE A 74 -6.23 -11.12 2.25
CA ILE A 74 -5.35 -11.21 3.43
C ILE A 74 -6.04 -10.69 4.69
N ILE A 75 -6.85 -9.63 4.58
CA ILE A 75 -7.66 -9.13 5.70
C ILE A 75 -8.61 -10.22 6.22
N PHE A 76 -9.19 -11.05 5.36
CA PHE A 76 -10.02 -12.18 5.79
C PHE A 76 -9.21 -13.35 6.39
N MET A 77 -7.98 -13.56 5.93
CA MET A 77 -7.09 -14.57 6.48
C MET A 77 -6.63 -14.25 7.91
N TYR A 78 -6.55 -12.97 8.26
CA TYR A 78 -5.99 -12.55 9.56
C TYR A 78 -6.81 -13.02 10.77
N PRO A 79 -8.14 -12.80 10.84
CA PRO A 79 -8.98 -13.30 11.94
C PRO A 79 -8.95 -14.82 12.05
N TRP A 80 -8.91 -15.53 10.92
CA TRP A 80 -8.77 -16.97 10.90
C TRP A 80 -7.43 -17.40 11.49
N ALA A 81 -6.32 -16.79 11.06
CA ALA A 81 -4.97 -17.14 11.51
C ALA A 81 -4.79 -16.96 13.02
N ILE A 82 -5.37 -15.91 13.61
CA ILE A 82 -5.26 -15.65 15.06
C ILE A 82 -6.16 -16.58 15.90
N THR A 83 -7.32 -17.01 15.38
CA THR A 83 -8.30 -17.84 16.14
C THR A 83 -8.18 -19.33 15.86
N PHE A 84 -7.38 -19.73 14.87
CA PHE A 84 -7.28 -21.14 14.44
C PHE A 84 -6.91 -22.11 15.57
N ARG A 85 -6.05 -21.69 16.50
CA ARG A 85 -5.68 -22.52 17.67
C ARG A 85 -6.88 -22.84 18.55
N ASP A 86 -7.76 -21.88 18.80
CA ASP A 86 -8.95 -22.06 19.62
C ASP A 86 -9.95 -23.02 18.96
N PHE A 87 -10.04 -22.98 17.62
CA PHE A 87 -10.83 -23.94 16.84
C PHE A 87 -10.27 -25.37 16.91
N ILE A 88 -8.94 -25.55 16.98
CA ILE A 88 -8.34 -26.87 17.19
C ILE A 88 -8.71 -27.41 18.57
N PHE A 89 -8.56 -26.60 19.63
CA PHE A 89 -8.87 -27.04 21.00
C PHE A 89 -10.34 -27.36 21.22
N SER A 90 -11.25 -26.72 20.48
CA SER A 90 -12.70 -27.00 20.50
C SER A 90 -13.13 -28.18 19.61
N GLY A 91 -12.19 -28.85 18.93
CA GLY A 91 -12.47 -30.00 18.05
C GLY A 91 -13.01 -29.62 16.66
N GLN A 92 -13.13 -28.33 16.34
CA GLN A 92 -13.63 -27.81 15.06
C GLN A 92 -12.52 -27.49 14.05
N GLY A 93 -11.25 -27.69 14.42
CA GLY A 93 -10.09 -27.29 13.62
C GLY A 93 -10.06 -27.88 12.21
N LEU A 94 -10.57 -29.10 12.02
CA LEU A 94 -10.61 -29.74 10.69
C LEU A 94 -11.61 -29.05 9.75
N VAL A 95 -12.80 -28.69 10.25
CA VAL A 95 -13.83 -27.99 9.45
C VAL A 95 -13.35 -26.60 9.07
N VAL A 96 -12.81 -25.86 10.03
CA VAL A 96 -12.29 -24.51 9.83
C VAL A 96 -11.04 -24.50 8.94
N GLY A 97 -10.22 -25.54 9.02
CA GLY A 97 -9.09 -25.76 8.12
C GLY A 97 -9.51 -26.04 6.67
N ILE A 98 -10.52 -26.89 6.46
CA ILE A 98 -11.05 -27.18 5.12
C ILE A 98 -11.70 -25.93 4.52
N ALA A 99 -12.47 -25.16 5.30
CA ALA A 99 -13.06 -23.91 4.82
C ALA A 99 -11.99 -22.93 4.31
N MET A 100 -10.89 -22.78 5.06
CA MET A 100 -9.76 -21.94 4.65
C MET A 100 -9.03 -22.49 3.42
N LEU A 101 -8.90 -23.81 3.31
CA LEU A 101 -8.29 -24.45 2.15
C LEU A 101 -9.12 -24.22 0.88
N VAL A 102 -10.45 -24.35 0.97
CA VAL A 102 -11.36 -24.06 -0.16
C VAL A 102 -11.26 -22.59 -0.57
N PHE A 103 -11.25 -21.67 0.40
CA PHE A 103 -11.06 -20.25 0.15
C PHE A 103 -9.74 -19.95 -0.60
N LEU A 104 -8.63 -20.54 -0.13
CA LEU A 104 -7.32 -20.45 -0.79
C LEU A 104 -7.32 -21.02 -2.21
N LEU A 105 -8.04 -22.13 -2.45
CA LEU A 105 -8.12 -22.74 -3.79
C LEU A 105 -8.86 -21.83 -4.78
N ILE A 106 -9.97 -21.22 -4.36
CA ILE A 106 -10.73 -20.28 -5.21
C ILE A 106 -9.84 -19.09 -5.58
N PHE A 107 -9.10 -18.57 -4.62
CA PHE A 107 -8.16 -17.48 -4.80
C PHE A 107 -7.01 -17.82 -5.75
N ILE A 108 -6.35 -18.96 -5.54
CA ILE A 108 -5.27 -19.46 -6.42
C ILE A 108 -5.77 -19.64 -7.85
N PHE A 109 -7.01 -20.12 -8.01
CA PHE A 109 -7.63 -20.25 -9.33
C PHE A 109 -7.81 -18.90 -10.03
N GLY A 110 -8.23 -17.87 -9.30
CA GLY A 110 -8.31 -16.50 -9.81
C GLY A 110 -6.95 -15.95 -10.27
N LEU A 111 -5.92 -16.12 -9.44
CA LEU A 111 -4.54 -15.72 -9.78
C LEU A 111 -4.03 -16.48 -11.01
N PHE A 112 -4.30 -17.79 -11.09
CA PHE A 112 -3.91 -18.60 -12.25
C PHE A 112 -4.55 -18.09 -13.54
N TRP A 113 -5.83 -17.74 -13.50
CA TRP A 113 -6.54 -17.19 -14.65
C TRP A 113 -5.96 -15.86 -15.12
N GLU A 114 -5.61 -14.99 -14.18
CA GLU A 114 -5.04 -13.68 -14.48
C GLU A 114 -3.66 -13.78 -15.14
N ILE A 115 -2.79 -14.65 -14.61
CA ILE A 115 -1.47 -14.94 -15.21
C ILE A 115 -1.66 -15.47 -16.64
N LYS A 116 -2.60 -16.38 -16.86
CA LYS A 116 -2.92 -16.91 -18.20
C LYS A 116 -3.45 -15.82 -19.14
N SER A 117 -4.18 -14.84 -18.61
CA SER A 117 -4.74 -13.73 -19.37
C SER A 117 -3.69 -12.67 -19.75
N LYS A 118 -2.45 -12.80 -19.27
CA LYS A 118 -1.35 -11.85 -19.55
C LYS A 118 -1.67 -10.40 -19.16
N ALA A 119 -2.62 -10.20 -18.25
CA ALA A 119 -3.08 -8.86 -17.82
C ALA A 119 -1.97 -8.04 -17.13
N LEU A 120 -0.92 -8.72 -16.68
CA LEU A 120 0.24 -8.19 -15.97
C LEU A 120 1.48 -8.02 -16.87
N GLU A 121 1.41 -8.28 -18.18
CA GLU A 121 2.56 -8.10 -19.08
C GLU A 121 2.79 -6.61 -19.41
N TRP A 122 4.02 -6.15 -19.20
CA TRP A 122 4.42 -4.73 -19.32
C TRP A 122 5.07 -4.36 -20.66
N ASP A 123 5.04 -5.27 -21.64
CA ASP A 123 5.51 -5.03 -23.01
C ASP A 123 4.44 -4.40 -23.92
#